data_AF-A0A1M3IEX7-F1
#
_entry.id   AF-A0A1M3IEX7-F1
#
_cell.length_a   1.000
_cell.length_b   1.000
_cell.length_c   1.000
_cell.angle_alpha   90.00
_cell.angle_beta   90.00
_cell.angle_gamma   90.00
#
_symmetry.space_group_name_H-M   'P 1'
#
loop_
_entity.id
_entity.type
_entity.pdbx_description
1 polymer ?
#
loop_
_entity_poly.entity_id
_entity_poly.type
_entity_poly.pdbx_seq_one_letter_code
_entity_poly.pdbx_strand_id
1 'polypeptide(L)'
;MKTILTLLLTLCSTLSYSQTQYEMNMEAYHSFQQADSELNSVYKKILRIYSRDTIFISNLKKSQRIWIQFRDAEMEVKYPNYGYDFPYGTVHPMCWSYYKEQLTRIRIDFLKDWIKGDDDGDVCRGSMLTPYEIKHPDEAFEYLEYVHPKEKKSSK
;
A
#
# COMPACT_ATOMS: atom_id res chain seq x y z
N MET A 1 -10.47 -53.63 -11.76
CA MET A 1 -9.68 -52.72 -10.90
C MET A 1 -8.50 -52.08 -11.62
N LYS A 2 -7.56 -52.86 -12.20
CA LYS A 2 -6.42 -52.28 -12.95
C LYS A 2 -6.82 -51.39 -14.13
N THR A 3 -7.85 -51.79 -14.89
CA THR A 3 -8.38 -51.05 -16.06
C THR A 3 -9.11 -49.76 -15.67
N ILE A 4 -9.82 -49.77 -14.55
CA ILE A 4 -10.50 -48.58 -14.00
C ILE A 4 -9.45 -47.60 -13.48
N LEU A 5 -8.39 -48.10 -12.83
CA LEU A 5 -7.28 -47.29 -12.33
C LEU A 5 -6.48 -46.64 -13.47
N THR A 6 -6.24 -47.35 -14.58
CA THR A 6 -5.59 -46.75 -15.76
C THR A 6 -6.46 -45.69 -16.43
N LEU A 7 -7.77 -45.91 -16.57
CA LEU A 7 -8.69 -44.91 -17.13
C LEU A 7 -8.77 -43.62 -16.27
N LEU A 8 -8.75 -43.78 -14.94
CA LEU A 8 -8.77 -42.65 -14.01
C LEU A 8 -7.47 -41.82 -14.08
N LEU A 9 -6.31 -42.48 -14.21
CA LEU A 9 -5.03 -41.80 -14.36
C LEU A 9 -4.94 -41.02 -15.68
N THR A 10 -5.39 -41.60 -16.79
CA THR A 10 -5.33 -40.93 -18.10
C THR A 10 -6.25 -39.73 -18.19
N LEU A 11 -7.43 -39.77 -17.55
CA LEU A 11 -8.38 -38.66 -17.51
C LEU A 11 -7.89 -37.48 -16.66
N CYS A 12 -7.09 -37.77 -15.63
CA CYS A 12 -6.51 -36.74 -14.75
C CYS A 12 -5.41 -35.93 -15.48
N SER A 13 -4.60 -36.59 -16.30
CA SER A 13 -3.55 -35.93 -17.10
C SER A 13 -4.08 -34.96 -18.18
N THR A 14 -5.31 -35.13 -18.66
CA THR A 14 -5.91 -34.26 -19.70
C THR A 14 -6.56 -32.98 -19.15
N LEU A 15 -6.66 -32.82 -17.83
CA LEU A 15 -7.23 -31.64 -17.16
C LEU A 15 -6.16 -30.67 -16.63
N SER A 16 -4.90 -30.88 -17.01
CA SER A 16 -3.79 -30.02 -16.57
C SER A 16 -3.70 -28.77 -17.46
N TYR A 17 -4.17 -27.62 -16.97
CA TYR A 17 -3.91 -26.32 -17.59
C TYR A 17 -2.48 -25.89 -17.26
N SER A 18 -1.60 -25.86 -18.27
CA SER A 18 -0.27 -25.29 -18.12
C SER A 18 -0.35 -23.77 -18.27
N GLN A 19 -0.14 -23.02 -17.19
CA GLN A 19 -0.05 -21.56 -17.25
C GLN A 19 1.22 -21.13 -17.98
N THR A 20 1.11 -20.16 -18.88
CA THR A 20 2.28 -19.59 -19.58
C THR A 20 2.97 -18.53 -18.71
N GLN A 21 4.27 -18.32 -18.91
CA GLN A 21 5.00 -17.24 -18.21
C GLN A 21 4.40 -15.86 -18.51
N TYR A 22 3.81 -15.67 -19.68
CA TYR A 22 3.09 -14.45 -20.02
C TYR A 22 1.87 -14.24 -19.12
N GLU A 23 1.04 -15.28 -18.95
CA GLU A 23 -0.13 -15.22 -18.06
C GLU A 23 0.29 -14.97 -16.61
N MET A 24 1.35 -15.64 -16.12
CA MET A 24 1.91 -15.41 -14.79
C MET A 24 2.38 -13.96 -14.60
N ASN A 25 3.08 -13.40 -15.60
CA ASN A 25 3.54 -12.01 -15.58
C ASN A 25 2.35 -11.03 -15.51
N MET A 26 1.29 -11.29 -16.29
CA MET A 26 0.08 -10.47 -16.30
C MET A 26 -0.68 -10.53 -14.97
N GLU A 27 -0.84 -11.73 -14.41
CA GLU A 27 -1.50 -11.92 -13.11
C GLU A 27 -0.76 -11.17 -12.00
N ALA A 28 0.56 -11.29 -11.93
CA ALA A 28 1.38 -10.57 -10.95
C ALA A 28 1.28 -9.04 -11.12
N TYR A 29 1.27 -8.55 -12.35
CA TYR A 29 1.08 -7.12 -12.61
C TYR A 29 -0.31 -6.64 -12.17
N HIS A 30 -1.37 -7.40 -12.45
CA HIS A 30 -2.72 -7.07 -11.99
C HIS A 30 -2.84 -7.08 -10.46
N SER A 31 -2.23 -8.04 -9.79
CA SER A 31 -2.17 -8.07 -8.32
C SER A 31 -1.51 -6.81 -7.75
N PHE A 32 -0.37 -6.40 -8.31
CA PHE A 32 0.27 -5.14 -7.97
C PHE A 32 -0.65 -3.92 -8.21
N GLN A 33 -1.35 -3.86 -9.34
CA GLN A 33 -2.28 -2.76 -9.64
C GLN A 33 -3.44 -2.69 -8.61
N GLN A 34 -3.94 -3.83 -8.16
CA GLN A 34 -4.97 -3.87 -7.11
C GLN A 34 -4.43 -3.30 -5.78
N ALA A 35 -3.20 -3.67 -5.40
CA ALA A 35 -2.56 -3.10 -4.22
C ALA A 35 -2.36 -1.59 -4.36
N ASP A 36 -1.91 -1.09 -5.50
CA ASP A 36 -1.73 0.34 -5.74
C ASP A 36 -3.06 1.11 -5.70
N SER A 37 -4.14 0.52 -6.21
CA SER A 37 -5.49 1.08 -6.09
C SER A 37 -5.99 1.14 -4.64
N GLU A 38 -5.73 0.10 -3.85
CA GLU A 38 -6.04 0.08 -2.42
C GLU A 38 -5.25 1.15 -1.66
N LEU A 39 -3.94 1.27 -1.91
CA LEU A 39 -3.09 2.32 -1.35
C LEU A 39 -3.68 3.71 -1.59
N ASN A 40 -4.09 4.00 -2.83
CA ASN A 40 -4.71 5.27 -3.19
C ASN A 40 -6.04 5.50 -2.47
N SER A 41 -6.83 4.44 -2.29
CA SER A 41 -8.12 4.50 -1.57
C SER A 41 -7.93 4.79 -0.08
N VAL A 42 -6.98 4.10 0.56
CA VAL A 42 -6.58 4.31 1.96
C VAL A 42 -6.05 5.74 2.15
N TYR A 43 -5.14 6.18 1.29
CA TYR A 43 -4.58 7.53 1.33
C TYR A 43 -5.67 8.61 1.21
N LYS A 44 -6.62 8.47 0.27
CA LYS A 44 -7.75 9.41 0.14
C LYS A 44 -8.65 9.41 1.37
N LYS A 45 -8.87 8.26 2.01
CA LYS A 45 -9.64 8.17 3.25
C LYS A 45 -8.98 8.96 4.38
N ILE A 46 -7.66 8.87 4.53
CA ILE A 46 -6.90 9.66 5.51
C ILE A 46 -7.06 11.16 5.23
N LEU A 47 -6.89 11.59 3.97
CA LEU A 47 -7.07 13.00 3.60
C LEU A 47 -8.47 13.55 3.95
N ARG A 48 -9.50 12.70 3.86
CA ARG A 48 -10.86 13.07 4.25
C ARG A 48 -11.01 13.20 5.77
N ILE A 49 -10.52 12.20 6.52
CA ILE A 49 -10.58 12.21 7.99
C ILE A 49 -9.86 13.44 8.54
N TYR A 50 -8.64 13.72 8.06
CA TYR A 50 -7.78 14.80 8.56
C TYR A 50 -7.95 16.12 7.79
N SER A 51 -9.08 16.35 7.13
CA SER A 51 -9.27 17.44 6.16
C SER A 51 -9.00 18.86 6.71
N ARG A 52 -9.15 19.07 8.03
CA ARG A 52 -8.92 20.35 8.71
C ARG A 52 -7.47 20.54 9.20
N ASP A 53 -6.68 19.47 9.31
CA ASP A 53 -5.27 19.56 9.68
C ASP A 53 -4.38 19.73 8.44
N THR A 54 -4.22 20.99 8.04
CA THR A 54 -3.44 21.35 6.85
C THR A 54 -1.94 21.04 7.00
N ILE A 55 -1.40 21.07 8.22
CA ILE A 55 0.00 20.76 8.49
C ILE A 55 0.22 19.26 8.33
N PHE A 56 -0.61 18.45 8.96
CA PHE A 56 -0.60 16.99 8.79
C PHE A 56 -0.73 16.60 7.33
N ILE A 57 -1.72 17.14 6.61
CA ILE A 57 -1.93 16.82 5.18
C ILE A 57 -0.69 17.16 4.34
N SER A 58 -0.05 18.30 4.60
CA SER A 58 1.18 18.69 3.91
C SER A 58 2.30 17.66 4.14
N ASN A 59 2.47 17.24 5.40
CA ASN A 59 3.46 16.26 5.80
C ASN A 59 3.17 14.86 5.25
N LEU A 60 1.91 14.42 5.27
CA LEU A 60 1.47 13.14 4.69
C LEU A 60 1.74 13.11 3.19
N LYS A 61 1.40 14.18 2.45
CA LYS A 61 1.70 14.33 1.02
C LYS A 61 3.21 14.24 0.74
N LYS A 62 4.03 14.89 1.57
CA LYS A 62 5.50 14.84 1.46
C LYS A 62 6.02 13.41 1.72
N SER A 63 5.58 12.79 2.81
CA SER A 63 5.92 11.41 3.17
C SER A 63 5.56 10.43 2.06
N GLN A 64 4.35 10.53 1.49
CA GLN A 64 3.89 9.64 0.44
C GLN A 64 4.69 9.78 -0.86
N ARG A 65 5.07 11.00 -1.26
CA ARG A 65 5.94 11.21 -2.43
C ARG A 65 7.33 10.62 -2.23
N ILE A 66 7.92 10.81 -1.04
CA ILE A 66 9.22 10.23 -0.71
C ILE A 66 9.13 8.70 -0.68
N TRP A 67 8.05 8.14 -0.14
CA TRP A 67 7.85 6.70 -0.14
C TRP A 67 7.80 6.10 -1.55
N ILE A 68 7.19 6.79 -2.52
CA ILE A 68 7.21 6.35 -3.93
C ILE A 68 8.65 6.31 -4.46
N GLN A 69 9.44 7.35 -4.21
CA GLN A 69 10.86 7.38 -4.60
C GLN A 69 11.67 6.27 -3.93
N PHE A 70 11.45 6.04 -2.63
CA PHE A 70 12.06 4.94 -1.89
C PHE A 70 11.70 3.59 -2.50
N ARG A 71 10.41 3.33 -2.75
CA ARG A 71 9.96 2.07 -3.37
C ARG A 71 10.64 1.84 -4.71
N ASP A 72 10.69 2.87 -5.55
CA ASP A 72 11.28 2.74 -6.87
C ASP A 72 12.82 2.54 -6.77
N ALA A 73 13.50 3.20 -5.82
CA ALA A 73 14.91 2.95 -5.53
C ALA A 73 15.17 1.52 -4.96
N GLU A 74 14.29 1.00 -4.11
CA GLU A 74 14.38 -0.39 -3.62
C GLU A 74 14.22 -1.41 -4.76
N MET A 75 13.43 -1.09 -5.79
CA MET A 75 13.37 -1.93 -7.00
C MET A 75 14.71 -1.98 -7.72
N GLU A 76 15.42 -0.84 -7.81
CA GLU A 76 16.76 -0.76 -8.41
C GLU A 76 17.81 -1.50 -7.57
N VAL A 77 17.68 -1.50 -6.24
CA VAL A 77 18.54 -2.30 -5.37
C VAL A 77 18.31 -3.80 -5.57
N LYS A 78 17.05 -4.24 -5.63
CA LYS A 78 16.72 -5.66 -5.79
C LYS A 78 17.02 -6.18 -7.19
N TYR A 79 16.83 -5.34 -8.21
CA TYR A 79 17.06 -5.67 -9.60
C TYR A 79 17.98 -4.63 -10.28
N PRO A 80 19.27 -4.58 -9.90
CA PRO A 80 20.20 -3.65 -10.52
C PRO A 80 20.33 -3.92 -12.02
N ASN A 81 20.51 -2.85 -12.79
CA ASN A 81 20.81 -2.95 -14.22
C ASN A 81 22.30 -3.24 -14.42
N TYR A 82 22.70 -4.51 -14.31
CA TYR A 82 24.08 -4.96 -14.56
C TYR A 82 24.44 -5.02 -16.06
N GLY A 83 23.58 -4.54 -16.96
CA GLY A 83 23.77 -4.62 -18.40
C GLY A 83 23.29 -5.93 -19.01
N TYR A 84 23.50 -6.07 -20.33
CA TYR A 84 22.96 -7.17 -21.16
C TYR A 84 23.39 -8.57 -20.68
N ASP A 85 24.55 -8.67 -20.04
CA ASP A 85 25.16 -9.94 -19.62
C ASP A 85 24.53 -10.55 -18.36
N PHE A 86 23.62 -9.84 -17.68
CA PHE A 86 22.90 -10.36 -16.50
C PHE A 86 21.39 -10.52 -16.78
N PRO A 87 20.96 -11.60 -17.46
CA PRO A 87 19.57 -11.81 -17.78
C PRO A 87 18.79 -12.35 -16.59
N TYR A 88 17.86 -11.56 -16.04
CA TYR A 88 16.86 -12.04 -15.07
C TYR A 88 15.85 -13.03 -15.68
N GLY A 89 15.82 -13.17 -17.01
CA GLY A 89 14.95 -14.08 -17.73
C GLY A 89 13.49 -13.59 -17.87
N THR A 90 12.66 -14.41 -18.52
CA THR A 90 11.25 -14.10 -18.81
C THR A 90 10.36 -14.02 -17.57
N VAL A 91 10.85 -14.53 -16.43
CA VAL A 91 10.20 -14.48 -15.12
C VAL A 91 10.33 -13.10 -14.44
N HIS A 92 11.25 -12.26 -14.91
CA HIS A 92 11.57 -10.98 -14.28
C HIS A 92 10.36 -10.05 -14.07
N PRO A 93 9.46 -9.83 -15.05
CA PRO A 93 8.30 -8.95 -14.86
C PRO A 93 7.36 -9.41 -13.74
N MET A 94 7.21 -10.73 -13.55
CA MET A 94 6.45 -11.31 -12.44
C MET A 94 7.13 -11.00 -11.10
N CYS A 95 8.42 -11.33 -10.96
CA CYS A 95 9.17 -11.08 -9.73
C CYS A 95 9.26 -9.58 -9.38
N TRP A 96 9.36 -8.72 -10.40
CA TRP A 96 9.30 -7.27 -10.24
C TRP A 96 7.95 -6.84 -9.66
N SER A 97 6.86 -7.31 -10.26
CA SER A 97 5.50 -6.96 -9.82
C SER A 97 5.20 -7.44 -8.41
N TYR A 98 5.57 -8.68 -8.06
CA TYR A 98 5.37 -9.21 -6.71
C TYR A 98 6.16 -8.43 -5.65
N TYR A 99 7.40 -8.04 -5.93
CA TYR A 99 8.16 -7.26 -4.95
C TYR A 99 7.60 -5.84 -4.79
N LYS A 100 7.21 -5.21 -5.90
CA LYS A 100 6.57 -3.88 -5.89
C LYS A 100 5.22 -3.92 -5.16
N GLU A 101 4.45 -5.00 -5.32
CA GLU A 101 3.24 -5.27 -4.54
C GLU A 101 3.55 -5.37 -3.06
N GLN A 102 4.52 -6.20 -2.65
CA GLN A 102 4.88 -6.39 -1.25
C GLN A 102 5.19 -5.05 -0.55
N LEU A 103 6.03 -4.21 -1.16
CA LEU A 103 6.34 -2.88 -0.62
C LEU A 103 5.09 -2.00 -0.50
N THR A 104 4.18 -2.11 -1.47
CA THR A 104 2.91 -1.36 -1.49
C THR A 104 1.97 -1.83 -0.38
N ARG A 105 1.87 -3.14 -0.14
CA ARG A 105 1.08 -3.72 0.96
C ARG A 105 1.60 -3.27 2.33
N ILE A 106 2.92 -3.29 2.53
CA ILE A 106 3.54 -2.78 3.76
C ILE A 106 3.14 -1.31 4.00
N ARG A 107 3.18 -0.48 2.96
CA ARG A 107 2.77 0.92 3.10
C ARG A 107 1.30 1.08 3.41
N ILE A 108 0.43 0.25 2.83
CA ILE A 108 -1.00 0.23 3.15
C ILE A 108 -1.19 -0.01 4.64
N ASP A 109 -0.47 -0.97 5.24
CA ASP A 109 -0.60 -1.29 6.66
C ASP A 109 -0.18 -0.10 7.54
N PHE A 110 0.97 0.54 7.26
CA PHE A 110 1.39 1.78 7.92
C PHE A 110 0.35 2.92 7.79
N LEU A 111 -0.35 3.00 6.66
CA LEU A 111 -1.38 4.02 6.45
C LEU A 111 -2.70 3.66 7.15
N LYS A 112 -3.03 2.38 7.28
CA LYS A 112 -4.25 1.92 7.97
C LYS A 112 -4.26 2.28 9.45
N ASP A 113 -3.11 2.41 10.09
CA ASP A 113 -3.01 2.86 11.48
C ASP A 113 -3.63 4.26 11.67
N TRP A 114 -3.45 5.18 10.72
CA TRP A 114 -4.08 6.51 10.75
C TRP A 114 -5.61 6.50 10.64
N ILE A 115 -6.18 5.38 10.15
CA ILE A 115 -7.62 5.17 10.01
C ILE A 115 -8.17 4.37 11.21
N LYS A 116 -7.33 3.55 11.83
CA LYS A 116 -7.69 2.83 13.07
C LYS A 116 -7.68 3.79 14.26
N GLY A 117 -6.67 4.65 14.32
CA GLY A 117 -6.40 5.53 15.44
C GLY A 117 -5.67 4.85 16.58
N ASP A 118 -5.25 5.66 17.55
CA ASP A 118 -4.52 5.24 18.75
C ASP A 118 -5.35 5.46 20.02
N ASP A 119 -4.98 4.79 21.11
CA ASP A 119 -5.68 4.90 22.38
C ASP A 119 -5.36 6.25 23.06
N ASP A 120 -6.34 6.84 23.76
CA ASP A 120 -6.25 8.16 24.41
C ASP A 120 -5.13 8.29 25.49
N GLY A 121 -4.49 7.18 25.85
CA GLY A 121 -3.44 7.13 26.87
C GLY A 121 -1.99 7.17 26.34
N ASP A 122 -1.77 7.05 25.03
CA ASP A 122 -0.41 7.08 24.48
C ASP A 122 0.07 8.52 24.27
N VAL A 123 1.00 8.95 25.13
CA VAL A 123 1.65 10.28 25.03
C VAL A 123 2.53 10.44 23.79
N CYS A 124 2.88 9.33 23.12
CA CYS A 124 3.66 9.28 21.90
C CYS A 124 2.79 9.22 20.63
N ARG A 125 1.45 9.24 20.73
CA ARG A 125 0.54 9.13 19.57
C ARG A 125 0.70 10.25 18.53
N GLY A 126 1.32 11.37 18.92
CA GLY A 126 1.53 12.52 18.05
C GLY A 126 0.21 13.07 17.52
N SER A 127 0.11 13.25 16.20
CA SER A 127 -1.11 13.75 15.54
C SER A 127 -2.14 12.66 15.23
N MET A 128 -1.95 11.42 15.68
CA MET A 128 -2.90 10.34 15.40
C MET A 128 -4.17 10.55 16.21
N LEU A 129 -5.31 10.58 15.53
CA LEU A 129 -6.62 10.66 16.17
C LEU A 129 -6.97 9.35 16.88
N THR A 130 -7.81 9.42 17.90
CA THR A 130 -8.37 8.23 18.55
C THR A 130 -9.52 7.62 17.74
N PRO A 131 -9.91 6.36 18.02
CA PRO A 131 -11.07 5.75 17.38
C PRO A 131 -12.37 6.56 17.54
N TYR A 132 -12.51 7.34 18.61
CA TYR A 132 -13.64 8.24 18.81
C TYR A 132 -13.53 9.48 17.93
N GLU A 133 -12.37 10.14 17.91
CA GLU A 133 -12.09 11.32 17.09
C GLU A 133 -12.22 11.01 15.58
N ILE A 134 -11.82 9.82 15.13
CA ILE A 134 -11.97 9.38 13.73
C ILE A 134 -13.44 9.28 13.30
N LYS A 135 -14.34 8.95 14.24
CA LYS A 135 -15.79 8.90 13.99
C LYS A 135 -16.43 10.30 14.05
N HIS A 136 -15.80 11.24 14.75
CA HIS A 136 -16.30 12.61 14.95
C HIS A 136 -15.20 13.65 14.61
N PRO A 137 -14.66 13.63 13.37
CA PRO A 137 -13.48 14.44 13.04
C PRO A 137 -13.74 15.94 13.15
N ASP A 138 -14.96 16.40 12.81
CA ASP A 138 -15.30 17.82 12.91
C ASP A 138 -15.25 18.33 14.36
N GLU A 139 -15.78 17.54 15.30
CA GLU A 139 -15.74 17.84 16.74
C GLU A 139 -14.29 17.81 17.26
N ALA A 140 -13.51 16.81 16.86
CA ALA A 140 -12.11 16.67 17.26
C ALA A 140 -11.28 17.89 16.82
N PHE A 141 -11.42 18.32 15.56
CA PHE A 141 -10.69 19.47 15.05
C PHE A 141 -11.21 20.81 15.57
N GLU A 142 -12.51 20.93 15.86
CA GLU A 142 -13.05 22.12 16.52
C GLU A 142 -12.49 22.27 17.95
N TYR A 143 -12.41 21.17 18.71
CA TYR A 143 -11.79 21.16 20.02
C TYR A 143 -10.30 21.52 19.96
N LEU A 144 -9.55 20.93 19.00
CA LEU A 144 -8.13 21.25 18.82
C LEU A 144 -7.91 22.73 18.44
N GLU A 145 -8.76 23.31 17.59
CA GLU A 145 -8.70 24.73 17.24
C GLU A 145 -9.04 25.65 18.44
N TYR A 146 -9.95 25.21 19.31
CA TYR A 146 -10.29 25.93 20.54
C TYR A 146 -9.14 25.92 21.57
N VAL A 147 -8.52 24.75 21.79
CA VAL A 147 -7.43 24.58 22.75
C VAL A 147 -6.11 25.17 22.23
N HIS A 148 -5.90 25.17 20.91
CA HIS A 148 -4.72 25.73 20.25
C HIS A 148 -5.12 26.78 19.20
N PRO A 149 -5.55 27.98 19.62
CA PRO A 149 -5.91 29.03 18.70
C PRO A 149 -4.70 29.41 17.85
N LYS A 150 -4.86 29.42 16.53
CA LYS A 150 -3.82 29.94 15.63
C LYS A 150 -3.59 31.41 15.99
N GLU A 151 -2.36 31.78 16.35
CA GLU A 151 -1.99 33.18 16.54
C GLU A 151 -2.43 33.97 15.31
N LYS A 152 -3.29 34.98 15.51
CA LYS A 152 -3.63 35.93 14.45
C LYS A 152 -2.30 36.53 14.00
N LYS A 153 -1.85 36.22 12.78
CA LYS A 153 -0.74 36.93 12.15
C LYS A 153 -1.09 38.41 12.22
N SER A 154 -0.40 39.16 13.08
CA SER A 154 -0.44 40.61 13.10
C SER A 154 -0.01 41.06 11.71
N SER A 155 -0.98 41.57 10.94
CA SER A 155 -0.72 42.27 9.70
C SER A 155 0.13 43.50 10.04
N LYS A 156 1.42 43.43 9.72
CA LYS A 156 2.32 44.58 9.58
C LYS A 156 2.77 44.63 8.13
#